data_AF-A0A699JYB2-F1
#
_entry.id   AF-A0A699JYB2-F1
#
_cell.length_a   1.000
_cell.length_b   1.000
_cell.length_c   1.000
_cell.angle_alpha   90.00
_cell.angle_beta   90.00
_cell.angle_gamma   90.00
#
_symmetry.space_group_name_H-M   'P 1'
#
loop_
_entity.id
_entity.type
_entity.pdbx_description
1 polymer ?
#
loop_
_entity_poly.entity_id
_entity_poly.type
_entity_poly.pdbx_seq_one_letter_code
_entity_poly.pdbx_strand_id
1 'polypeptide(L)'
;MKMEHYLSHTDYLVWQVIQNGNDPVSVTANTNGIIKVLPPKTTEEVVVREKERKARTTLLMALPKDHLAKFHKMDDAKEMWEDIKSRFGGNDESKKMQKYLLKQQFKGFSVSTSEGLHKGYERFQTLLSQLEIHGAGVSHEDANRKFLRSLPSSWSQVALIMRIKPGLDTLSFDDLYNNLKSI
;
A
#
# COMPACT_ATOMS: atom_id res chain seq x y z
N MET A 1 1.36 -4.74 1.22
CA MET A 1 1.67 -3.56 2.10
C MET A 1 3.07 -3.03 1.80
N LYS A 2 3.44 -1.77 2.11
CA LYS A 2 4.83 -1.27 1.87
C LYS A 2 5.90 -2.17 2.51
N MET A 3 5.63 -2.65 3.73
CA MET A 3 6.51 -3.54 4.49
C MET A 3 6.76 -4.89 3.78
N GLU A 4 5.74 -5.46 3.13
CA GLU A 4 5.84 -6.70 2.36
C GLU A 4 6.73 -6.53 1.12
N HIS A 5 6.58 -5.43 0.38
CA HIS A 5 7.46 -5.12 -0.75
C HIS A 5 8.92 -4.92 -0.30
N TYR A 6 9.12 -4.26 0.84
CA TYR A 6 10.45 -4.08 1.41
C TYR A 6 11.09 -5.42 1.77
N LEU A 7 10.41 -6.24 2.56
CA LEU A 7 10.93 -7.53 3.04
C LEU A 7 11.22 -8.51 1.90
N SER A 8 10.30 -8.63 0.95
CA SER A 8 10.47 -9.55 -0.19
C SER A 8 11.65 -9.16 -1.09
N HIS A 9 12.04 -7.89 -1.14
CA HIS A 9 13.17 -7.41 -1.92
C HIS A 9 14.50 -7.42 -1.16
N THR A 10 14.50 -7.03 0.13
CA THR A 10 15.76 -6.87 0.90
C THR A 10 16.27 -8.16 1.51
N ASP A 11 15.38 -9.07 1.92
CA ASP A 11 15.77 -10.34 2.53
C ASP A 11 14.70 -11.41 2.26
N TYR A 12 14.80 -12.02 1.09
CA TYR A 12 13.84 -13.02 0.63
C TYR A 12 13.74 -14.24 1.57
N LEU A 13 14.85 -14.64 2.21
CA LEU A 13 14.84 -15.77 3.14
C LEU A 13 14.03 -15.45 4.40
N VAL A 14 14.14 -14.22 4.91
CA VAL A 14 13.28 -13.72 6.00
C VAL A 14 11.81 -13.67 5.56
N TRP A 15 11.55 -13.21 4.34
CA TRP A 15 10.19 -13.21 3.79
C TRP A 15 9.59 -14.62 3.71
N GLN A 16 10.36 -15.63 3.29
CA GLN A 16 9.91 -17.02 3.26
C GLN A 16 9.52 -17.55 4.65
N VAL A 17 10.27 -17.20 5.70
CA VAL A 17 9.93 -17.59 7.08
C VAL A 17 8.60 -16.97 7.51
N ILE A 18 8.38 -15.69 7.20
CA ILE A 18 7.11 -15.00 7.50
C ILE A 18 5.92 -15.66 6.78
N GLN A 19 6.11 -16.17 5.56
CA GLN A 19 5.03 -16.83 4.82
C GLN A 19 4.76 -18.26 5.30
N ASN A 20 5.83 -19.03 5.50
CA ASN A 20 5.73 -20.46 5.77
C ASN A 20 5.42 -20.73 7.26
N GLY A 21 5.89 -19.87 8.15
CA GLY A 21 5.82 -20.05 9.59
C GLY A 21 7.06 -20.76 10.11
N ASN A 22 7.17 -20.85 11.43
CA ASN A 22 8.34 -21.42 12.08
C ASN A 22 8.44 -22.94 11.82
N ASP A 23 9.64 -23.41 11.49
CA ASP A 23 9.88 -24.85 11.41
C ASP A 23 9.75 -25.49 12.80
N PRO A 24 9.35 -26.79 12.88
CA PRO A 24 9.15 -27.45 14.17
C PRO A 24 10.42 -27.43 15.01
N VAL A 25 10.36 -26.78 16.17
CA VAL A 25 11.49 -26.75 17.11
C VAL A 25 11.43 -27.97 18.02
N SER A 26 12.57 -28.60 18.31
CA SER A 26 12.61 -29.72 19.25
C SER A 26 12.12 -29.27 20.64
N VAL A 27 11.10 -29.95 21.14
CA VAL A 27 10.46 -29.67 22.42
C VAL A 27 10.37 -30.94 23.27
N THR A 28 10.44 -30.77 24.60
CA THR A 28 10.18 -31.83 25.58
C THR A 28 9.02 -31.43 26.48
N ALA A 29 8.09 -32.34 26.72
CA ALA A 29 7.06 -32.16 27.75
C ALA A 29 7.55 -32.77 29.07
N ASN A 30 7.47 -32.02 30.17
CA ASN A 30 7.66 -32.60 31.51
C ASN A 30 6.38 -33.33 31.97
N THR A 31 6.45 -34.06 33.10
CA THR A 31 5.33 -34.83 33.67
C THR A 31 4.07 -34.00 33.97
N ASN A 32 4.16 -32.67 33.95
CA ASN A 32 3.05 -31.75 34.20
C ASN A 32 2.49 -31.14 32.89
N GLY A 33 2.93 -31.60 31.72
CA GLY A 33 2.46 -31.13 30.41
C GLY A 33 3.08 -29.79 29.95
N ILE A 34 4.08 -29.25 30.67
CA ILE A 34 4.76 -28.02 30.24
C ILE A 34 5.74 -28.37 29.11
N ILE A 35 5.49 -27.78 27.94
CA ILE A 35 6.35 -27.86 26.76
C ILE A 35 7.56 -26.93 26.98
N LYS A 36 8.77 -27.49 26.96
CA LYS A 36 10.03 -26.75 27.05
C LYS A 36 10.80 -26.88 25.75
N VAL A 37 11.20 -25.74 25.16
CA VAL A 37 12.02 -25.69 23.95
C VAL A 37 13.44 -26.13 24.29
N LEU A 38 13.95 -27.13 23.60
CA LEU A 38 15.32 -27.60 23.77
C LEU A 38 16.32 -26.63 23.13
N PRO A 39 17.60 -26.61 23.57
CA PRO A 39 18.66 -25.97 22.80
C PRO A 39 18.81 -26.62 21.41
N PRO A 40 19.19 -25.85 20.37
CA PRO A 40 19.43 -26.42 19.06
C PRO A 40 20.64 -27.36 19.13
N LYS A 41 20.54 -28.52 18.49
CA LYS A 41 21.58 -29.57 18.49
C LYS A 41 22.36 -29.63 17.18
N THR A 42 21.78 -29.12 16.10
CA THR A 42 22.41 -29.10 14.78
C THR A 42 22.60 -27.68 14.27
N THR A 43 23.50 -27.52 13.31
CA THR A 43 23.75 -26.27 12.58
C THR A 43 22.51 -25.76 11.87
N GLU A 44 21.69 -26.67 11.33
CA GLU A 44 20.46 -26.33 10.63
C GLU A 44 19.42 -25.74 11.59
N GLU A 45 19.25 -26.33 12.78
CA GLU A 45 18.34 -25.81 13.81
C GLU A 45 18.76 -24.42 14.32
N VAL A 46 20.06 -24.14 14.40
CA VAL A 46 20.57 -22.80 14.75
C VAL A 46 20.15 -21.79 13.66
N VAL A 47 20.40 -22.12 12.39
CA VAL A 47 20.08 -21.24 11.25
C VAL A 47 18.59 -20.95 11.16
N VAL A 48 17.73 -21.95 11.39
CA VAL A 48 16.27 -21.78 11.44
C VAL A 48 15.88 -20.77 12.53
N ARG A 49 16.38 -20.95 13.76
CA ARG A 49 16.07 -20.03 14.88
C ARG A 49 16.58 -18.62 14.64
N GLU A 50 17.74 -18.47 14.03
CA GLU A 50 18.29 -17.16 13.69
C GLU A 50 17.43 -16.44 12.64
N LYS A 51 16.98 -17.14 11.61
CA LYS A 51 16.07 -16.58 10.60
C LYS A 51 14.74 -16.15 11.20
N GLU A 52 14.15 -16.98 12.07
CA GLU A 52 12.93 -16.65 12.81
C GLU A 52 13.11 -15.39 13.69
N ARG A 53 14.19 -15.35 14.46
CA ARG A 53 14.53 -14.18 15.28
C ARG A 53 14.71 -12.93 14.44
N LYS A 54 15.37 -13.04 13.28
CA LYS A 54 15.57 -11.93 12.35
C LYS A 54 14.24 -11.46 11.76
N ALA A 55 13.36 -12.36 11.37
CA ALA A 55 12.01 -12.05 10.87
C ALA A 55 11.21 -11.26 11.91
N ARG A 56 11.10 -11.78 13.13
CA ARG A 56 10.39 -11.10 14.24
C ARG A 56 10.97 -9.73 14.55
N THR A 57 12.30 -9.63 14.64
CA THR A 57 12.98 -8.35 14.91
C THR A 57 12.67 -7.33 13.81
N THR A 58 12.67 -7.76 12.55
CA THR A 58 12.40 -6.87 11.41
C THR A 58 10.95 -6.39 11.41
N LEU A 59 9.99 -7.27 11.70
CA LEU A 59 8.58 -6.89 11.87
C LEU A 59 8.39 -5.89 13.00
N LEU A 60 9.02 -6.11 14.16
CA LEU A 60 8.98 -5.18 15.29
C LEU A 60 9.56 -3.80 14.95
N MET A 61 10.69 -3.75 14.24
CA MET A 61 11.33 -2.47 13.89
C MET A 61 10.50 -1.57 12.96
N ALA A 62 9.62 -2.16 12.15
CA ALA A 62 8.77 -1.39 11.23
C ALA A 62 7.36 -1.10 11.80
N LEU A 63 7.12 -1.38 13.08
CA LEU A 63 5.91 -0.97 13.80
C LEU A 63 6.13 0.30 14.64
N PRO A 64 5.09 1.16 14.78
CA PRO A 64 5.12 2.27 15.74
C PRO A 64 5.29 1.76 17.19
N LYS A 65 6.03 2.52 18.00
CA LYS A 65 6.39 2.15 19.39
C LYS A 65 5.18 1.78 20.25
N ASP A 66 4.07 2.50 20.10
CA ASP A 66 2.84 2.32 20.89
C ASP A 66 2.17 0.95 20.68
N HIS A 67 2.57 0.21 19.64
CA HIS A 67 2.04 -1.11 19.34
C HIS A 67 2.96 -2.26 19.76
N LEU A 68 4.23 -1.99 20.10
CA LEU A 68 5.25 -3.02 20.32
C LEU A 68 4.92 -4.00 21.45
N ALA A 69 4.33 -3.51 22.56
CA ALA A 69 4.04 -4.35 23.72
C ALA A 69 3.12 -5.55 23.40
N LYS A 70 2.22 -5.39 22.41
CA LYS A 70 1.35 -6.48 21.94
C LYS A 70 2.15 -7.53 21.17
N PHE A 71 3.00 -7.10 20.24
CA PHE A 71 3.71 -7.98 19.31
C PHE A 71 4.96 -8.62 19.93
N HIS A 72 5.59 -8.00 20.94
CA HIS A 72 6.80 -8.54 21.58
C HIS A 72 6.61 -9.93 22.21
N LYS A 73 5.36 -10.30 22.55
CA LYS A 73 5.03 -11.61 23.14
C LYS A 73 4.80 -12.71 22.11
N MET A 74 4.75 -12.37 20.82
CA MET A 74 4.48 -13.35 19.76
C MET A 74 5.77 -14.03 19.36
N ASP A 75 5.79 -15.36 19.43
CA ASP A 75 6.98 -16.18 19.21
C ASP A 75 7.12 -16.67 17.76
N ASP A 76 6.07 -16.52 16.95
CA ASP A 76 6.02 -16.90 15.55
C ASP A 76 5.84 -15.65 14.66
N ALA A 77 6.75 -15.46 13.71
CA ALA A 77 6.79 -14.32 12.80
C ALA A 77 5.58 -14.30 11.86
N LYS A 78 5.05 -15.47 11.48
CA LYS A 78 3.88 -15.57 10.61
C LYS A 78 2.61 -15.15 11.34
N GLU A 79 2.39 -15.63 12.55
CA GLU A 79 1.29 -15.19 13.42
C GLU A 79 1.39 -13.68 13.66
N MET A 80 2.59 -13.19 13.99
CA MET A 80 2.86 -11.76 14.14
C MET A 80 2.47 -10.98 12.88
N TRP A 81 2.84 -11.48 11.70
CA TRP A 81 2.50 -10.86 10.42
C TRP A 81 1.01 -10.86 10.11
N GLU A 82 0.30 -11.96 10.36
CA GLU A 82 -1.17 -12.03 10.21
C GLU A 82 -1.87 -11.01 11.12
N ASP A 83 -1.40 -10.88 12.37
CA ASP A 83 -1.98 -9.97 13.34
C ASP A 83 -1.66 -8.49 13.00
N ILE A 84 -0.49 -8.21 12.41
CA ILE A 84 -0.15 -6.92 11.79
C ILE A 84 -1.08 -6.63 10.61
N LYS A 85 -1.29 -7.59 9.70
CA LYS A 85 -2.20 -7.42 8.55
C LYS A 85 -3.64 -7.19 9.01
N SER A 86 -4.09 -7.92 10.01
CA SER A 86 -5.42 -7.75 10.59
C SER A 86 -5.61 -6.35 11.18
N ARG A 87 -4.61 -5.86 11.92
CA ARG A 87 -4.69 -4.56 12.60
C ARG A 87 -4.49 -3.35 11.69
N PHE A 88 -3.55 -3.44 10.73
CA PHE A 88 -3.11 -2.31 9.91
C PHE A 88 -3.44 -2.45 8.43
N GLY A 89 -3.80 -3.64 7.96
CA GLY A 89 -4.12 -3.91 6.56
C GLY A 89 -5.50 -3.43 6.12
N GLY A 90 -6.33 -2.96 7.07
CA GLY A 90 -7.72 -2.58 6.84
C GLY A 90 -8.62 -3.81 6.62
N ASN A 91 -9.77 -3.86 7.28
CA ASN A 91 -10.78 -4.87 7.00
C ASN A 91 -11.47 -4.61 5.64
N ASP A 92 -12.16 -5.61 5.10
CA ASP A 92 -12.79 -5.50 3.76
C ASP A 92 -13.79 -4.34 3.68
N GLU A 93 -14.52 -4.07 4.75
CA GLU A 93 -15.46 -2.95 4.81
C GLU A 93 -14.76 -1.60 4.76
N SER A 94 -13.64 -1.43 5.47
CA SER A 94 -12.84 -0.21 5.42
C SER A 94 -12.22 0.02 4.03
N LYS A 95 -11.79 -1.06 3.35
CA LYS A 95 -11.29 -0.99 1.97
C LYS A 95 -12.40 -0.61 0.99
N LYS A 96 -13.60 -1.19 1.13
CA LYS A 96 -14.79 -0.83 0.34
C LYS A 96 -15.19 0.64 0.57
N MET A 97 -15.22 1.08 1.82
CA MET A 97 -15.54 2.47 2.19
C MET A 97 -14.51 3.44 1.61
N GLN A 98 -13.22 3.14 1.73
CA GLN A 98 -12.15 3.97 1.15
C GLN A 98 -12.29 4.06 -0.38
N LYS A 99 -12.53 2.93 -1.04
CA LYS A 99 -12.79 2.86 -2.49
C LYS A 99 -14.00 3.71 -2.89
N TYR A 100 -15.08 3.65 -2.11
CA TYR A 100 -16.27 4.47 -2.32
C TYR A 100 -15.96 5.96 -2.18
N LEU A 101 -15.27 6.36 -1.11
CA LEU A 101 -14.89 7.75 -0.85
C LEU A 101 -14.00 8.32 -1.97
N LEU A 102 -12.99 7.57 -2.42
CA LEU A 102 -12.13 7.96 -3.54
C LEU A 102 -12.93 8.17 -4.83
N LYS A 103 -13.90 7.29 -5.13
CA LYS A 103 -14.80 7.47 -6.28
C LYS A 103 -15.68 8.73 -6.15
N GLN A 104 -16.12 9.08 -4.94
CA GLN A 104 -16.86 10.32 -4.71
C GLN A 104 -15.96 11.55 -4.88
N GLN A 105 -14.74 11.51 -4.35
CA GLN A 105 -13.73 12.56 -4.56
C GLN A 105 -13.41 12.74 -6.04
N PHE A 106 -13.29 11.64 -6.79
CA PHE A 106 -13.11 11.70 -8.23
C PHE A 106 -14.28 12.39 -8.91
N LYS A 107 -15.53 11.96 -8.66
CA LYS A 107 -16.73 12.56 -9.24
C LYS A 107 -16.86 14.04 -8.90
N GLY A 108 -16.62 14.41 -7.65
CA GLY A 108 -16.70 15.77 -7.12
C GLY A 108 -15.46 16.64 -7.35
N PHE A 109 -14.42 16.11 -8.02
CA PHE A 109 -13.18 16.84 -8.19
C PHE A 109 -13.41 18.16 -8.95
N SER A 110 -12.78 19.22 -8.45
CA SER A 110 -12.78 20.57 -9.03
C SER A 110 -11.46 21.27 -8.68
N VAL A 111 -11.00 22.13 -9.59
CA VAL A 111 -9.83 22.98 -9.42
C VAL A 111 -10.33 24.41 -9.24
N SER A 112 -9.89 25.05 -8.16
CA SER A 112 -10.28 26.44 -7.90
C SER A 112 -9.37 27.42 -8.65
N THR A 113 -9.89 28.60 -8.97
CA THR A 113 -9.09 29.66 -9.64
C THR A 113 -7.88 30.07 -8.79
N SER A 114 -8.05 30.17 -7.47
CA SER A 114 -6.98 30.54 -6.53
C SER A 114 -5.90 29.46 -6.37
N GLU A 115 -6.25 28.21 -6.62
CA GLU A 115 -5.31 27.10 -6.54
C GLU A 115 -4.38 27.03 -7.76
N GLY A 116 -4.92 27.33 -8.94
CA GLY A 116 -4.18 27.28 -10.19
C GLY A 116 -4.02 25.87 -10.78
N LEU A 117 -3.62 25.82 -12.05
CA LEU A 117 -3.56 24.57 -12.83
C LEU A 117 -2.60 23.54 -12.22
N HIS A 118 -1.39 23.96 -11.83
CA HIS A 118 -0.34 23.04 -11.38
C HIS A 118 -0.72 22.30 -10.10
N LYS A 119 -1.20 23.02 -9.08
CA LYS A 119 -1.65 22.40 -7.82
C LYS A 119 -2.88 21.51 -8.04
N GLY A 120 -3.81 21.94 -8.91
CA GLY A 120 -4.93 21.11 -9.32
C GLY A 120 -4.49 19.80 -9.98
N TYR A 121 -3.47 19.86 -10.84
CA TYR A 121 -2.87 18.69 -11.47
C TYR A 121 -2.23 17.74 -10.44
N GLU A 122 -1.40 18.24 -9.51
CA GLU A 122 -0.76 17.40 -8.49
C GLU A 122 -1.79 16.66 -7.62
N ARG A 123 -2.86 17.36 -7.21
CA ARG A 123 -3.97 16.74 -6.47
C ARG A 123 -4.71 15.69 -7.29
N PHE A 124 -4.97 15.95 -8.56
CA PHE A 124 -5.67 14.99 -9.41
C PHE A 124 -4.79 13.76 -9.67
N GLN A 125 -3.49 13.94 -9.92
CA GLN A 125 -2.54 12.85 -10.08
C GLN A 125 -2.47 12.00 -8.81
N THR A 126 -2.40 12.63 -7.64
CA THR A 126 -2.47 11.93 -6.34
C THR A 126 -3.76 11.11 -6.21
N LEU A 127 -4.91 11.67 -6.61
CA LEU A 127 -6.19 10.99 -6.57
C LEU A 127 -6.25 9.79 -7.53
N LEU A 128 -5.72 9.92 -8.75
CA LEU A 128 -5.61 8.81 -9.71
C LEU A 128 -4.73 7.68 -9.17
N SER A 129 -3.57 8.01 -8.58
CA SER A 129 -2.71 7.00 -7.94
C SER A 129 -3.40 6.27 -6.79
N GLN A 130 -4.16 6.99 -5.95
CA GLN A 130 -4.92 6.37 -4.86
C GLN A 130 -6.04 5.46 -5.39
N LEU A 131 -6.75 5.87 -6.45
CA LEU A 131 -7.77 5.04 -7.10
C LEU A 131 -7.17 3.74 -7.63
N GLU A 132 -6.02 3.81 -8.29
CA GLU A 132 -5.31 2.63 -8.81
C GLU A 132 -4.93 1.65 -7.69
N ILE A 133 -4.28 2.16 -6.64
CA ILE A 133 -3.86 1.35 -5.47
C ILE A 133 -5.05 0.64 -4.81
N HIS A 134 -6.24 1.24 -4.83
CA HIS A 134 -7.46 0.69 -4.24
C HIS A 134 -8.33 -0.09 -5.26
N GLY A 135 -7.80 -0.43 -6.43
CA GLY A 135 -8.49 -1.22 -7.45
C GLY A 135 -9.72 -0.53 -8.05
N ALA A 136 -9.70 0.81 -8.07
CA ALA A 136 -10.69 1.69 -8.69
C ALA A 136 -10.05 2.54 -9.80
N GLY A 137 -9.00 2.02 -10.45
CA GLY A 137 -8.32 2.65 -11.57
C GLY A 137 -9.28 3.22 -12.61
N VAL A 138 -8.86 4.32 -13.22
CA VAL A 138 -9.66 5.09 -14.18
C VAL A 138 -8.89 5.11 -15.50
N SER A 139 -9.61 4.96 -16.61
CA SER A 139 -9.01 5.04 -17.95
C SER A 139 -8.39 6.43 -18.20
N HIS A 140 -7.40 6.50 -19.09
CA HIS A 140 -6.84 7.79 -19.50
C HIS A 140 -7.92 8.73 -20.06
N GLU A 141 -8.83 8.21 -20.88
CA GLU A 141 -9.95 8.97 -21.40
C GLU A 141 -10.82 9.59 -20.30
N ASP A 142 -11.28 8.77 -19.34
CA ASP A 142 -12.15 9.23 -18.26
C ASP A 142 -11.45 10.24 -17.35
N ALA A 143 -10.17 10.00 -17.04
CA ALA A 143 -9.34 10.90 -16.25
C ALA A 143 -9.17 12.25 -16.95
N ASN A 144 -8.78 12.25 -18.23
CA ASN A 144 -8.58 13.44 -19.05
C ASN A 144 -9.87 14.26 -19.17
N ARG A 145 -10.98 13.60 -19.53
CA ARG A 145 -12.29 14.26 -19.63
C ARG A 145 -12.75 14.82 -18.29
N LYS A 146 -12.53 14.08 -17.20
CA LYS A 146 -12.88 14.56 -15.85
C LYS A 146 -12.06 15.78 -15.47
N PHE A 147 -10.74 15.76 -15.67
CA PHE A 147 -9.88 16.90 -15.36
C PHE A 147 -10.27 18.15 -16.15
N LEU A 148 -10.47 18.04 -17.46
CA LEU A 148 -10.92 19.15 -18.32
C LEU A 148 -12.30 19.71 -17.94
N ARG A 149 -13.19 18.91 -17.34
CA ARG A 149 -14.48 19.39 -16.79
C ARG A 149 -14.34 20.03 -15.42
N SER A 150 -13.24 19.77 -14.73
CA SER A 150 -12.99 20.19 -13.36
C SER A 150 -12.19 21.50 -13.28
N LEU A 151 -11.65 21.98 -14.41
CA LEU A 151 -10.98 23.26 -14.51
C LEU A 151 -11.95 24.44 -14.26
N PRO A 152 -11.47 25.56 -13.69
CA PRO A 152 -12.30 26.72 -13.42
C PRO A 152 -12.77 27.39 -14.72
N SER A 153 -13.80 28.23 -14.62
CA SER A 153 -14.45 28.87 -15.78
C SER A 153 -13.49 29.69 -16.66
N SER A 154 -12.41 30.22 -16.09
CA SER A 154 -11.35 30.93 -16.83
C SER A 154 -10.64 30.05 -17.88
N TRP A 155 -10.69 28.73 -17.73
CA TRP A 155 -10.13 27.75 -18.68
C TRP A 155 -11.17 27.16 -19.64
N SER A 156 -12.42 27.63 -19.62
CA SER A 156 -13.53 27.02 -20.35
C SER A 156 -13.28 26.86 -21.86
N GLN A 157 -12.72 27.89 -22.51
CA GLN A 157 -12.38 27.85 -23.95
C GLN A 157 -11.27 26.84 -24.24
N VAL A 158 -10.16 26.89 -23.49
CA VAL A 158 -9.04 25.95 -23.63
C VAL A 158 -9.50 24.51 -23.39
N ALA A 159 -10.31 24.30 -22.36
CA ALA A 159 -10.86 22.99 -22.03
C ALA A 159 -11.78 22.44 -23.12
N LEU A 160 -12.55 23.29 -23.80
CA LEU A 160 -13.39 22.89 -24.93
C LEU A 160 -12.54 22.45 -26.13
N ILE A 161 -11.51 23.23 -26.47
CA ILE A 161 -10.58 22.91 -27.57
C ILE A 161 -9.86 21.59 -27.31
N MET A 162 -9.38 21.38 -26.07
CA MET A 162 -8.72 20.12 -25.71
C MET A 162 -9.65 18.91 -25.77
N ARG A 163 -10.94 19.07 -25.47
CA ARG A 163 -11.92 17.97 -25.52
C ARG A 163 -12.18 17.44 -26.92
N ILE A 164 -12.03 18.28 -27.94
CA ILE A 164 -12.26 17.92 -29.35
C ILE A 164 -10.97 17.50 -30.07
N LYS A 165 -9.81 17.63 -29.40
CA LYS A 165 -8.51 17.27 -29.97
C LYS A 165 -8.46 15.76 -30.26
N PRO A 166 -8.07 15.33 -31.48
CA PRO A 166 -7.86 13.92 -31.79
C PRO A 166 -6.85 13.27 -30.84
N GLY A 167 -7.11 12.03 -30.42
CA GLY A 167 -6.21 11.25 -29.56
C GLY A 167 -6.29 11.57 -28.07
N LEU A 168 -7.26 12.39 -27.61
CA LEU A 168 -7.44 12.69 -26.18
C LEU A 168 -7.68 11.44 -25.31
N ASP A 169 -8.33 10.44 -25.88
CA ASP A 169 -8.66 9.14 -25.29
C ASP A 169 -7.44 8.27 -25.01
N THR A 170 -6.41 8.39 -25.85
CA THR A 170 -5.14 7.65 -25.73
C THR A 170 -4.01 8.48 -25.11
N LEU A 171 -4.22 9.79 -24.96
CA LEU A 171 -3.25 10.73 -24.39
C LEU A 171 -3.00 10.42 -22.91
N SER A 172 -1.74 10.36 -22.49
CA SER A 172 -1.42 10.25 -21.07
C SER A 172 -1.88 11.50 -20.31
N PHE A 173 -2.14 11.36 -19.01
CA PHE A 173 -2.57 12.50 -18.20
C PHE A 173 -1.48 13.58 -18.11
N ASP A 174 -0.21 13.16 -18.07
CA ASP A 174 0.95 14.06 -18.02
C ASP A 174 1.09 14.85 -19.33
N ASP A 175 0.87 14.21 -20.48
CA ASP A 175 0.89 14.89 -21.78
C ASP A 175 -0.27 15.88 -21.93
N LEU A 176 -1.46 15.55 -21.41
CA LEU A 176 -2.56 16.50 -21.33
C LEU A 176 -2.16 17.73 -20.51
N TYR A 177 -1.55 17.52 -19.34
CA TYR A 177 -1.09 18.61 -18.50
C TYR A 177 -0.04 19.47 -19.19
N ASN A 178 0.94 18.86 -19.86
CA ASN A 178 1.97 19.59 -20.61
C ASN A 178 1.36 20.45 -21.73
N ASN A 179 0.37 19.91 -22.46
CA ASN A 179 -0.38 20.66 -23.48
C ASN A 179 -1.15 21.86 -22.89
N LEU A 180 -1.70 21.72 -21.67
CA LEU A 180 -2.39 22.82 -20.99
C LEU A 180 -1.42 23.87 -20.46
N LYS A 181 -0.23 23.44 -20.01
CA LYS A 181 0.82 24.31 -19.47
C LYS A 181 1.49 25.17 -20.55
N SER A 182 1.50 24.72 -21.80
CA SER A 182 2.12 25.42 -22.93
C SER A 182 1.25 26.54 -23.54
N ILE A 183 0.04 26.76 -23.02
CA ILE A 183 -0.91 27.79 -23.45
C ILE A 183 -0.77 29.01 -22.54
#